data_AF-A0A8I0SAL1-F1
#
_entry.id   AF-A0A8I0SAL1-F1
#
_cell.length_a   1.000
_cell.length_b   1.000
_cell.length_c   1.000
_cell.angle_alpha   90.00
_cell.angle_beta   90.00
_cell.angle_gamma   90.00
#
_symmetry.space_group_name_H-M   'P 1'
#
loop_
_entity.id
_entity.type
_entity.pdbx_description
1 polymer ?
#
loop_
_entity_poly.entity_id
_entity_poly.type
_entity_poly.pdbx_seq_one_letter_code
_entity_poly.pdbx_strand_id
1 'polypeptide(L)'
;MSQPPKERELKKRTRHLAIIEGELDAEIASYVARDSAMQQRATILIGAASIAGALQAGTSLGWVTVSSLVLSFIAAVAGVVVVFPRTGDALDVRTMRDGLLSMPIAQGRYKVIDTKLEILEADDRWLGIRGRIARVGFIALTLSIAIAAVAVVLPTDGGAATPSPTPTLVIDE
;
A
#
# COMPACT_ATOMS: atom_id res chain seq x y z
N MET A 1 -60.14 8.88 16.06
CA MET A 1 -59.70 7.63 15.39
C MET A 1 -58.21 7.45 15.62
N SER A 2 -57.82 6.59 16.56
CA SER A 2 -56.41 6.22 16.79
C SER A 2 -55.93 5.36 15.63
N GLN A 3 -54.85 5.78 14.95
CA GLN A 3 -54.16 4.92 13.99
C GLN A 3 -53.79 3.58 14.63
N PRO A 4 -53.95 2.45 13.90
CA PRO A 4 -53.64 1.14 14.42
C PRO A 4 -52.15 1.08 14.81
N PRO A 5 -51.80 0.44 15.95
CA PRO A 5 -50.46 0.46 16.52
C PRO A 5 -49.35 0.00 15.55
N LYS A 6 -49.70 -0.80 14.55
CA LYS A 6 -48.79 -1.32 13.51
C LYS A 6 -48.20 -0.23 12.59
N GLU A 7 -48.96 0.82 12.25
CA GLU A 7 -48.45 1.88 11.36
C GLU A 7 -47.37 2.74 12.03
N ARG A 8 -47.50 2.98 13.34
CA ARG A 8 -46.52 3.74 14.12
C ARG A 8 -45.19 3.00 14.22
N GLU A 9 -45.26 1.68 14.32
CA GLU A 9 -44.08 0.82 14.40
C GLU A 9 -43.33 0.74 13.07
N LEU A 10 -44.07 0.63 11.97
CA LEU A 10 -43.49 0.66 10.61
C LEU A 10 -42.80 1.99 10.33
N LYS A 11 -43.43 3.14 10.63
CA LYS A 11 -42.79 4.46 10.46
C LYS A 11 -41.49 4.62 11.26
N LYS A 12 -41.44 4.09 12.49
CA LYS A 12 -40.20 4.10 13.29
C LYS A 12 -39.11 3.22 12.70
N ARG A 13 -39.46 2.09 12.10
CA ARG A 13 -38.50 1.18 11.44
C ARG A 13 -37.95 1.81 10.16
N THR A 14 -38.79 2.44 9.34
CA THR A 14 -38.35 3.15 8.13
C THR A 14 -37.38 4.30 8.44
N ARG A 15 -37.61 5.07 9.51
CA ARG A 15 -36.68 6.12 9.94
C ARG A 15 -35.31 5.58 10.34
N HIS A 16 -35.26 4.44 11.03
CA HIS A 16 -33.99 3.84 11.41
C HIS A 16 -33.23 3.27 10.21
N LEU A 17 -33.93 2.66 9.25
CA LEU A 17 -33.31 2.19 8.01
C LEU A 17 -32.70 3.34 7.21
N ALA A 18 -33.42 4.46 7.09
CA ALA A 18 -32.91 5.64 6.39
C ALA A 18 -31.64 6.24 7.05
N ILE A 19 -31.52 6.18 8.38
CA ILE A 19 -30.32 6.63 9.08
C ILE A 19 -29.15 5.67 8.82
N ILE A 20 -29.41 4.36 8.83
CA ILE A 20 -28.37 3.34 8.57
C ILE A 20 -27.89 3.44 7.11
N GLU A 21 -28.80 3.65 6.17
CA GLU A 21 -28.49 3.85 4.75
C GLU A 21 -27.60 5.08 4.56
N GLY A 22 -27.95 6.21 5.17
CA GLY A 22 -27.14 7.44 5.09
C GLY A 22 -25.73 7.29 5.67
N GLU A 23 -25.58 6.56 6.78
CA GLU A 23 -24.25 6.30 7.36
C GLU A 23 -23.44 5.32 6.51
N LEU A 24 -24.09 4.30 5.93
CA LEU A 24 -23.45 3.34 5.05
C LEU A 24 -22.93 4.02 3.77
N ASP A 25 -23.72 4.91 3.17
CA ASP A 25 -23.31 5.68 2.00
C ASP A 25 -22.15 6.63 2.31
N ALA A 26 -22.16 7.28 3.48
CA ALA A 26 -21.06 8.13 3.93
C ALA A 26 -19.76 7.32 4.14
N GLU A 27 -19.88 6.12 4.70
CA GLU A 27 -18.76 5.22 4.95
C GLU A 27 -18.18 4.66 3.64
N ILE A 28 -19.03 4.26 2.70
CA ILE A 28 -18.63 3.85 1.33
C ILE A 28 -17.91 4.99 0.62
N ALA A 29 -18.44 6.22 0.69
CA ALA A 29 -17.80 7.38 0.07
C ALA A 29 -16.41 7.66 0.68
N SER A 30 -16.27 7.53 2.00
CA SER A 30 -14.98 7.67 2.69
C SER A 30 -13.99 6.57 2.28
N TYR A 31 -14.46 5.33 2.14
CA TYR A 31 -13.63 4.21 1.70
C TYR A 31 -13.12 4.42 0.26
N VAL A 32 -14.00 4.80 -0.68
CA VAL A 32 -13.65 5.08 -2.07
C VAL A 32 -12.64 6.24 -2.17
N ALA A 33 -12.81 7.28 -1.34
CA ALA A 33 -11.86 8.39 -1.27
C ALA A 33 -10.46 7.94 -0.77
N ARG A 34 -10.40 7.06 0.24
CA ARG A 34 -9.12 6.52 0.75
C ARG A 34 -8.45 5.60 -0.27
N ASP A 35 -9.22 4.75 -0.94
CA ASP A 35 -8.71 3.81 -1.94
C ASP A 35 -8.13 4.53 -3.16
N SER A 36 -8.86 5.51 -3.70
CA SER A 36 -8.38 6.34 -4.81
C SER A 36 -7.09 7.11 -4.47
N ALA A 37 -6.99 7.64 -3.23
CA ALA A 37 -5.77 8.30 -2.76
C ALA A 37 -4.58 7.33 -2.65
N MET A 38 -4.81 6.08 -2.22
CA MET A 38 -3.77 5.04 -2.20
C MET A 38 -3.34 4.64 -3.61
N GLN A 39 -4.29 4.47 -4.53
CA GLN A 39 -4.02 4.11 -5.93
C GLN A 39 -3.20 5.19 -6.64
N GLN A 40 -3.47 6.47 -6.37
CA GLN A 40 -2.64 7.58 -6.87
C GLN A 40 -1.20 7.50 -6.37
N ARG A 41 -1.00 7.28 -5.06
CA ARG A 41 0.35 7.17 -4.47
C ARG A 41 1.13 5.98 -5.04
N ALA A 42 0.47 4.85 -5.23
CA ALA A 42 1.03 3.66 -5.85
C ALA A 42 1.50 3.94 -7.29
N THR A 43 0.66 4.59 -8.09
CA THR A 43 0.97 4.93 -9.49
C THR A 43 2.17 5.86 -9.59
N ILE A 44 2.27 6.86 -8.70
CA ILE A 44 3.41 7.78 -8.64
C ILE A 44 4.71 7.02 -8.30
N LEU A 45 4.66 6.08 -7.35
CA LEU A 45 5.81 5.26 -6.96
C LEU A 45 6.30 4.37 -8.10
N ILE A 46 5.39 3.70 -8.80
CA ILE A 46 5.72 2.85 -9.97
C ILE A 46 6.35 3.70 -11.09
N GLY A 47 5.79 4.88 -11.35
CA GLY A 47 6.34 5.82 -12.33
C GLY A 47 7.76 6.28 -11.97
N ALA A 48 8.00 6.65 -10.70
CA ALA A 48 9.31 7.07 -10.23
C ALA A 48 10.36 5.94 -10.30
N ALA A 49 9.98 4.72 -9.91
CA ALA A 49 10.86 3.55 -10.00
C ALA A 49 11.24 3.21 -11.45
N SER A 50 10.29 3.34 -12.39
CA SER A 50 10.54 3.12 -13.82
C SER A 50 11.55 4.12 -14.39
N ILE A 51 11.40 5.41 -14.06
CA ILE A 51 12.33 6.47 -14.50
C ILE A 51 13.73 6.23 -13.90
N ALA A 52 13.80 5.93 -12.60
CA ALA A 52 15.07 5.65 -11.94
C ALA A 52 15.79 4.44 -12.55
N GLY A 53 15.06 3.36 -12.85
CA GLY A 53 15.60 2.18 -13.51
C GLY A 53 16.12 2.47 -14.93
N ALA A 54 15.39 3.30 -15.70
CA ALA A 54 15.80 3.68 -17.05
C ALA A 54 17.11 4.51 -17.04
N LEU A 55 17.29 5.40 -16.06
CA LEU A 55 18.52 6.19 -15.89
C LEU A 55 19.75 5.34 -15.55
N GLN A 56 19.56 4.14 -15.00
CA GLN A 56 20.65 3.27 -14.52
C GLN A 56 21.11 2.25 -15.57
N ALA A 57 20.37 2.08 -16.68
CA ALA A 57 20.67 1.10 -17.73
C ALA A 57 21.98 1.37 -18.52
N GLY A 58 22.62 2.53 -18.32
CA GLY A 58 23.86 2.92 -19.02
C GLY A 58 25.14 2.83 -18.17
N THR A 59 25.07 2.47 -16.90
CA THR A 59 26.22 2.50 -15.98
C THR A 59 26.92 1.14 -15.90
N SER A 60 28.25 1.13 -15.80
CA SER A 60 29.06 -0.11 -15.75
C SER A 60 28.70 -1.02 -14.57
N LEU A 61 28.80 -2.33 -14.80
CA LEU A 61 28.48 -3.42 -13.86
C LEU A 61 29.51 -3.50 -12.72
N GLY A 62 29.44 -2.55 -11.78
CA GLY A 62 30.14 -2.61 -10.50
C GLY A 62 29.33 -3.37 -9.44
N TRP A 63 30.00 -3.93 -8.44
CA TRP A 63 29.36 -4.54 -7.27
C TRP A 63 28.40 -3.55 -6.56
N VAL A 64 28.73 -2.27 -6.58
CA VAL A 64 27.88 -1.18 -6.05
C VAL A 64 26.56 -1.09 -6.82
N THR A 65 26.60 -1.18 -8.15
CA THR A 65 25.41 -1.14 -9.01
C THR A 65 24.47 -2.30 -8.70
N VAL A 66 25.00 -3.51 -8.51
CA VAL A 66 24.24 -4.71 -8.14
C VAL A 66 23.54 -4.52 -6.78
N SER A 67 24.24 -3.98 -5.78
CA SER A 67 23.64 -3.73 -4.46
C SER A 67 22.50 -2.71 -4.50
N SER A 68 22.63 -1.63 -5.29
CA SER A 68 21.54 -0.67 -5.48
C SER A 68 20.37 -1.27 -6.26
N LEU A 69 20.64 -2.16 -7.21
CA LEU A 69 19.61 -2.83 -8.01
C LEU A 69 18.78 -3.76 -7.12
N VAL A 70 19.43 -4.53 -6.23
CA VAL A 70 18.77 -5.41 -5.27
C VAL A 70 17.95 -4.61 -4.25
N LEU A 71 18.48 -3.49 -3.73
CA LEU A 71 17.75 -2.62 -2.81
C LEU A 71 16.53 -1.98 -3.49
N SER A 72 16.68 -1.52 -4.74
CA SER A 72 15.60 -0.97 -5.55
C SER A 72 14.53 -2.03 -5.86
N PHE A 73 14.95 -3.26 -6.15
CA PHE A 73 14.04 -4.38 -6.38
C PHE A 73 13.24 -4.74 -5.11
N ILE A 74 13.89 -4.79 -3.95
CA ILE A 74 13.21 -5.01 -2.65
C ILE A 74 12.21 -3.88 -2.38
N ALA A 75 12.57 -2.63 -2.66
CA ALA A 75 11.67 -1.49 -2.51
C ALA A 75 10.47 -1.56 -3.47
N ALA A 76 10.69 -1.98 -4.72
CA ALA A 76 9.62 -2.17 -5.71
C ALA A 76 8.68 -3.31 -5.30
N VAL A 77 9.21 -4.46 -4.85
CA VAL A 77 8.41 -5.58 -4.34
C VAL A 77 7.62 -5.17 -3.10
N ALA A 78 8.24 -4.42 -2.17
CA ALA A 78 7.52 -3.87 -1.02
C ALA A 78 6.38 -2.93 -1.44
N GLY A 79 6.60 -2.10 -2.47
CA GLY A 79 5.57 -1.27 -3.08
C GLY A 79 4.42 -2.09 -3.65
N VAL A 80 4.71 -3.13 -4.45
CA VAL A 80 3.70 -4.02 -5.03
C VAL A 80 2.90 -4.77 -3.96
N VAL A 81 3.56 -5.26 -2.90
CA VAL A 81 2.90 -5.92 -1.77
C VAL A 81 1.94 -4.98 -1.05
N VAL A 82 2.26 -3.68 -0.97
CA VAL A 82 1.34 -2.67 -0.41
C VAL A 82 0.14 -2.42 -1.34
N VAL A 83 0.33 -2.52 -2.65
CA VAL A 83 -0.73 -2.32 -3.67
C VAL A 83 -1.69 -3.50 -3.75
N PHE A 84 -1.29 -4.69 -3.29
CA PHE A 84 -2.16 -5.86 -3.40
C PHE A 84 -3.52 -5.60 -2.72
N PRO A 85 -4.61 -5.59 -3.52
CA PRO A 85 -5.95 -5.29 -3.02
C PRO A 85 -6.32 -6.33 -1.98
N ARG A 86 -6.94 -5.87 -0.90
CA ARG A 86 -7.23 -6.69 0.25
C ARG A 86 -8.27 -7.75 -0.13
N THR A 87 -7.94 -9.03 0.01
CA THR A 87 -8.90 -10.14 0.07
C THR A 87 -9.51 -10.25 1.47
N GLY A 88 -9.89 -9.11 2.06
CA GLY A 88 -10.66 -9.12 3.30
C GLY A 88 -12.06 -9.57 2.95
N ASP A 89 -12.67 -10.40 3.81
CA ASP A 89 -14.08 -10.75 3.71
C ASP A 89 -14.89 -9.46 3.69
N ALA A 90 -15.26 -9.02 2.49
CA ALA A 90 -16.26 -8.00 2.33
C ALA A 90 -17.50 -8.53 3.03
N LEU A 91 -18.11 -7.69 3.87
CA LEU A 91 -19.35 -8.03 4.59
C LEU A 91 -20.31 -8.72 3.61
N ASP A 92 -20.55 -10.02 3.79
CA ASP A 92 -21.46 -10.74 2.91
C ASP A 92 -22.88 -10.27 3.22
N VAL A 93 -23.32 -9.26 2.47
CA VAL A 93 -24.61 -8.60 2.63
C VAL A 93 -25.74 -9.61 2.53
N ARG A 94 -25.59 -10.70 1.77
CA ARG A 94 -26.59 -11.76 1.69
C ARG A 94 -26.68 -12.54 2.99
N THR A 95 -25.55 -13.03 3.49
CA THR A 95 -25.49 -13.78 4.76
C THR A 95 -25.96 -12.92 5.94
N MET A 96 -25.60 -11.63 5.95
CA MET A 96 -26.07 -10.69 6.97
C MET A 96 -27.57 -10.43 6.89
N ARG A 97 -28.11 -10.21 5.69
CA ARG A 97 -29.54 -9.98 5.47
C ARG A 97 -30.36 -11.18 5.93
N ASP A 98 -29.97 -12.38 5.54
CA ASP A 98 -30.72 -13.59 5.86
C ASP A 98 -30.68 -13.88 7.37
N GLY A 99 -29.53 -13.61 8.03
CA GLY A 99 -29.42 -13.64 9.49
C GLY A 99 -30.29 -12.59 10.20
N LEU A 100 -30.40 -11.38 9.64
CA LEU A 100 -31.19 -10.29 10.21
C LEU A 100 -32.70 -10.52 10.11
N LEU A 101 -33.17 -11.14 9.01
CA LEU A 101 -34.58 -11.45 8.81
C LEU A 101 -35.11 -12.47 9.83
N SER A 102 -34.22 -13.32 10.36
CA SER A 102 -34.56 -14.33 11.37
C SER A 102 -34.58 -13.81 12.83
N MET A 103 -34.06 -12.60 13.08
CA MET A 103 -33.86 -12.07 14.43
C MET A 103 -34.87 -10.99 14.82
N PRO A 104 -35.23 -10.87 16.12
CA PRO A 104 -35.93 -9.71 16.64
C PRO A 104 -35.14 -8.43 16.34
N ILE A 105 -35.84 -7.35 15.94
CA ILE A 105 -35.21 -6.11 15.45
C ILE A 105 -34.20 -5.51 16.43
N ALA A 106 -34.49 -5.59 17.73
CA ALA A 106 -33.55 -5.11 18.74
C ALA A 106 -32.21 -5.87 18.66
N GLN A 107 -32.25 -7.19 18.55
CA GLN A 107 -31.06 -8.04 18.44
C GLN A 107 -30.35 -7.88 17.08
N GLY A 108 -31.12 -7.70 16.00
CA GLY A 108 -30.55 -7.44 14.67
C GLY A 108 -29.70 -6.17 14.63
N ARG A 109 -30.13 -5.10 15.30
CA ARG A 109 -29.35 -3.85 15.39
C ARG A 109 -28.04 -4.04 16.12
N TYR A 110 -28.05 -4.75 17.26
CA TYR A 110 -26.81 -5.05 17.99
C TYR A 110 -25.87 -5.90 17.15
N LYS A 111 -26.39 -6.93 16.46
CA LYS A 111 -25.56 -7.80 15.61
C LYS A 111 -24.90 -7.03 14.45
N VAL A 112 -25.61 -6.08 13.84
CA VAL A 112 -25.02 -5.22 12.79
C VAL A 112 -23.92 -4.34 13.36
N ILE A 113 -24.14 -3.72 14.52
CA ILE A 113 -23.16 -2.87 15.18
C ILE A 113 -21.92 -3.68 15.55
N ASP A 114 -22.08 -4.86 16.16
CA ASP A 114 -20.97 -5.72 16.55
C ASP A 114 -20.16 -6.19 15.34
N THR A 115 -20.83 -6.63 14.27
CA THR A 115 -20.10 -7.07 13.06
C THR A 115 -19.38 -5.90 12.39
N LYS A 116 -19.97 -4.69 12.40
CA LYS A 116 -19.29 -3.48 11.92
C LYS A 116 -18.06 -3.17 12.77
N LEU A 117 -18.17 -3.25 14.09
CA LEU A 117 -17.06 -3.06 15.01
C LEU A 117 -15.94 -4.07 14.76
N GLU A 118 -16.29 -5.34 14.59
CA GLU A 118 -15.33 -6.41 14.30
C GLU A 118 -14.59 -6.16 12.98
N ILE A 119 -15.30 -5.75 11.93
CA ILE A 119 -14.70 -5.36 10.65
C ILE A 119 -13.79 -4.16 10.84
N LEU A 120 -14.25 -3.10 11.51
CA LEU A 120 -13.46 -1.90 11.75
C LEU A 120 -12.19 -2.18 12.56
N GLU A 121 -12.25 -3.06 13.56
CA GLU A 121 -11.07 -3.47 14.33
C GLU A 121 -10.11 -4.34 13.53
N ALA A 122 -10.63 -5.23 12.66
CA ALA A 122 -9.80 -5.99 11.74
C ALA A 122 -9.10 -5.06 10.72
N ASP A 123 -9.83 -4.06 10.23
CA ASP A 123 -9.35 -3.03 9.32
C ASP A 123 -8.24 -2.18 9.93
N ASP A 124 -8.44 -1.69 11.16
CA ASP A 124 -7.47 -0.85 11.85
C ASP A 124 -6.16 -1.60 12.13
N ARG A 125 -6.25 -2.86 12.58
CA ARG A 125 -5.07 -3.73 12.74
C ARG A 125 -4.30 -3.91 11.44
N TRP A 126 -5.01 -4.15 10.33
CA TRP A 126 -4.40 -4.30 9.01
C TRP A 126 -3.79 -2.99 8.49
N LEU A 127 -4.46 -1.85 8.69
CA LEU A 127 -3.93 -0.54 8.36
C LEU A 127 -2.62 -0.27 9.11
N GLY A 128 -2.57 -0.62 10.39
CA GLY A 128 -1.37 -0.48 11.21
C GLY A 128 -0.20 -1.36 10.74
N ILE A 129 -0.47 -2.57 10.25
CA ILE A 129 0.56 -3.45 9.67
C ILE A 129 1.04 -2.88 8.33
N ARG A 130 0.13 -2.53 7.41
CA ARG A 130 0.46 -1.97 6.10
C ARG A 130 1.23 -0.66 6.22
N GLY A 131 0.84 0.20 7.17
CA GLY A 131 1.55 1.45 7.47
C GLY A 131 2.99 1.21 7.91
N ARG A 132 3.24 0.18 8.74
CA ARG A 132 4.60 -0.21 9.15
C ARG A 132 5.42 -0.74 7.97
N ILE A 133 4.85 -1.64 7.16
CA ILE A 133 5.52 -2.19 5.97
C ILE A 133 5.87 -1.07 4.98
N ALA A 134 4.93 -0.16 4.70
CA ALA A 134 5.16 0.98 3.81
C ALA A 134 6.26 1.91 4.33
N ARG A 135 6.31 2.19 5.64
CA ARG A 135 7.40 2.98 6.23
C ARG A 135 8.75 2.28 6.06
N VAL A 136 8.83 0.97 6.31
CA VAL A 136 10.07 0.20 6.13
C VAL A 136 10.51 0.22 4.67
N GLY A 137 9.59 0.02 3.73
CA GLY A 137 9.87 0.10 2.29
C GLY A 137 10.35 1.50 1.86
N PHE A 138 9.74 2.56 2.39
CA PHE A 138 10.16 3.93 2.11
C PHE A 138 11.56 4.25 2.65
N ILE A 139 11.87 3.82 3.89
CA ILE A 139 13.20 3.99 4.48
C ILE A 139 14.26 3.23 3.66
N ALA A 140 13.96 2.01 3.21
CA ALA A 140 14.87 1.24 2.38
C ALA A 140 15.11 1.93 1.01
N LEU A 141 14.05 2.46 0.39
CA LEU A 141 14.14 3.20 -0.87
C LEU A 141 15.00 4.46 -0.73
N THR A 142 14.76 5.29 0.29
CA THR A 142 15.54 6.52 0.50
C THR A 142 17.01 6.22 0.78
N LEU A 143 17.31 5.16 1.53
CA LEU A 143 18.67 4.71 1.77
C LEU A 143 19.35 4.26 0.46
N SER A 144 18.63 3.53 -0.40
CA SER A 144 19.13 3.11 -1.72
C SER A 144 19.53 4.30 -2.59
N ILE A 145 18.66 5.33 -2.64
CA ILE A 145 18.90 6.54 -3.43
C ILE A 145 20.09 7.31 -2.86
N ALA A 146 20.19 7.43 -1.54
CA ALA A 146 21.32 8.12 -0.90
C ALA A 146 22.66 7.45 -1.22
N ILE A 147 22.74 6.12 -1.15
CA ILE A 147 23.96 5.37 -1.49
C ILE A 147 24.32 5.56 -2.97
N ALA A 148 23.33 5.47 -3.87
CA ALA A 148 23.55 5.68 -5.30
C ALA A 148 24.05 7.10 -5.60
N ALA A 149 23.48 8.13 -4.95
CA ALA A 149 23.92 9.51 -5.12
C ALA A 149 25.37 9.72 -4.65
N VAL A 150 25.75 9.13 -3.51
CA VAL A 150 27.12 9.20 -3.00
C VAL A 150 28.11 8.52 -3.96
N ALA A 151 27.74 7.38 -4.55
CA ALA A 151 28.58 6.66 -5.52
C ALA A 151 28.80 7.44 -6.83
N VAL A 152 27.85 8.28 -7.24
CA VAL A 152 28.00 9.16 -8.41
C VAL A 152 28.88 10.37 -8.10
N VAL A 153 28.80 10.90 -6.88
CA VAL A 153 29.53 12.13 -6.48
C VAL A 153 30.97 11.84 -6.07
N LEU A 154 31.26 10.67 -5.50
CA LEU A 154 32.61 10.26 -5.18
C LEU A 154 33.26 9.61 -6.41
N PRO A 155 34.16 10.32 -7.13
CA PRO A 155 34.98 9.67 -8.14
C PRO A 155 35.75 8.54 -7.47
N THR A 156 35.49 7.30 -7.87
CA THR A 156 36.30 6.16 -7.47
C THR A 156 37.62 6.26 -8.22
N ASP A 157 38.58 7.00 -7.67
CA ASP A 157 39.97 7.11 -8.12
C ASP A 157 40.76 5.80 -7.92
N GLY A 158 40.14 4.65 -8.24
CA GLY A 158 40.73 3.32 -8.16
C GLY A 158 41.47 2.90 -9.42
N GLY A 159 41.60 3.78 -10.42
CA GLY A 159 42.45 3.60 -11.58
C GLY A 159 43.91 3.86 -11.23
N ALA A 160 44.50 3.04 -10.35
CA ALA A 160 45.94 2.91 -10.28
C ALA A 160 46.41 2.28 -11.60
N ALA A 161 46.58 3.12 -12.62
CA ALA A 161 47.34 2.78 -13.80
C ALA A 161 48.76 2.45 -13.33
N THR A 162 49.04 1.16 -13.11
CA THR A 162 50.41 0.66 -13.09
C THR A 162 51.02 1.11 -14.42
N PRO A 163 52.01 2.02 -14.43
CA PRO A 163 52.67 2.39 -15.67
C PRO A 163 53.29 1.11 -16.24
N SER A 164 52.92 0.76 -17.47
CA SER A 164 53.56 -0.34 -18.18
C SER A 164 55.08 -0.12 -18.15
N PRO A 165 55.89 -1.11 -17.72
CA PRO A 165 57.33 -0.97 -17.74
C PRO A 165 57.76 -0.70 -19.18
N THR A 166 58.39 0.45 -19.41
CA THR A 166 58.97 0.80 -20.70
C THR A 166 59.97 -0.30 -21.08
N PRO A 167 59.81 -0.96 -22.25
CA PRO A 167 60.79 -1.94 -22.70
C PRO A 167 62.10 -1.20 -22.95
N THR A 168 63.09 -1.43 -22.10
CA THR A 168 64.47 -1.02 -22.33
C THR A 168 64.99 -1.86 -23.48
N LEU A 169 65.15 -1.22 -24.64
CA LEU A 169 65.71 -1.82 -25.84
C LEU A 169 67.22 -1.95 -25.60
N VAL A 170 67.64 -3.12 -25.12
CA VAL A 170 69.06 -3.51 -25.04
C VAL A 170 69.54 -3.72 -26.47
N ILE A 171 70.32 -2.78 -26.99
CA ILE A 171 71.09 -2.95 -28.21
C ILE A 171 72.40 -3.61 -27.76
N ASP A 172 72.51 -4.92 -27.93
CA ASP A 172 73.82 -5.61 -27.87
C ASP A 172 74.63 -5.24 -29.11
N GLU A 173 75.93 -4.99 -28.89
CA GLU A 173 76.96 -4.58 -29.86
C GLU A 173 77.13 -5.53 -31.06
#